data_AF-A0A920FD33-F1
#
_entry.id   AF-A0A920FD33-F1
#
_cell.length_a   1.000
_cell.length_b   1.000
_cell.length_c   1.000
_cell.angle_alpha   90.00
_cell.angle_beta   90.00
_cell.angle_gamma   90.00
#
_symmetry.space_group_name_H-M   'P 1'
#
loop_
_entity.id
_entity.type
_entity.pdbx_description
1 polymer ?
#
loop_
_entity_poly.entity_id
_entity_poly.type
_entity_poly.pdbx_seq_one_letter_code
_entity_poly.pdbx_strand_id
1 'polypeptide(L)'
;MPELPEEKRIRLMRDYSLSEYDTSVLISDKNLSSYFESVIKSKKLEPKNVANWILTDLLGLANKNRTAVNELPITPDRLEQLLIFVHDGIISNKQGKAVLEKMWNTSKTPKEIIDSEGISQESNENEINKLVDKVLENHYKSVEEYMKGKDKLFGFFIGEVMKESKGKANPKIVNKILRERLKK
;
A
#
# COMPACT_ATOMS: atom_id res chain seq x y z
N MET A 1 -36.11 2.61 4.31
CA MET A 1 -35.79 1.45 5.17
C MET A 1 -34.32 1.11 4.98
N PRO A 2 -33.58 0.70 6.03
CA PRO A 2 -32.22 0.18 5.87
C PRO A 2 -32.25 -1.17 5.12
N GLU A 3 -31.22 -1.43 4.31
CA GLU A 3 -31.00 -2.70 3.60
C GLU A 3 -30.90 -3.88 4.60
N LEU A 4 -31.49 -5.04 4.27
CA LEU A 4 -31.38 -6.23 5.13
C LEU A 4 -29.95 -6.80 5.09
N PRO A 5 -29.48 -7.47 6.16
CA PRO A 5 -28.12 -8.02 6.20
C PRO A 5 -27.79 -8.97 5.04
N GLU A 6 -28.75 -9.79 4.61
CA GLU A 6 -28.59 -10.73 3.49
C GLU A 6 -28.45 -10.00 2.15
N GLU A 7 -29.32 -9.02 1.90
CA GLU A 7 -29.28 -8.18 0.69
C GLU A 7 -27.95 -7.43 0.61
N LYS A 8 -27.49 -6.89 1.74
CA LYS A 8 -26.19 -6.23 1.84
C LYS A 8 -25.05 -7.19 1.56
N ARG A 9 -25.09 -8.41 2.09
CA ARG A 9 -24.07 -9.43 1.82
C ARG A 9 -23.94 -9.69 0.32
N ILE A 10 -25.07 -9.98 -0.34
CA ILE A 10 -25.12 -10.25 -1.78
C ILE A 10 -24.59 -9.05 -2.57
N ARG A 11 -25.01 -7.84 -2.21
CA ARG A 11 -24.55 -6.61 -2.86
C ARG A 11 -23.05 -6.40 -2.70
N LEU A 12 -22.49 -6.51 -1.49
CA LEU A 12 -21.06 -6.33 -1.26
C LEU A 12 -20.23 -7.38 -2.00
N MET A 13 -20.68 -8.64 -2.05
CA MET A 13 -20.00 -9.67 -2.84
C MET A 13 -20.04 -9.36 -4.34
N ARG A 14 -21.21 -8.97 -4.86
CA ARG A 14 -21.41 -8.70 -6.29
C ARG A 14 -20.70 -7.41 -6.74
N ASP A 15 -20.95 -6.30 -6.06
CA ASP A 15 -20.53 -4.96 -6.49
C ASP A 15 -19.05 -4.70 -6.19
N TYR A 16 -18.50 -5.36 -5.16
CA TYR A 16 -17.12 -5.17 -4.72
C TYR A 16 -16.23 -6.40 -4.87
N SER A 17 -16.75 -7.50 -5.44
CA SER A 17 -16.01 -8.76 -5.65
C SER A 17 -15.32 -9.27 -4.38
N LEU A 18 -15.96 -9.06 -3.23
CA LEU A 18 -15.46 -9.50 -1.94
C LEU A 18 -15.75 -10.99 -1.73
N SER A 19 -14.87 -11.68 -1.00
CA SER A 19 -15.14 -13.05 -0.61
C SER A 19 -16.32 -13.13 0.36
N GLU A 20 -16.96 -14.29 0.43
CA GLU A 20 -18.02 -14.55 1.42
C GLU A 20 -17.51 -14.31 2.85
N TYR A 21 -16.28 -14.76 3.13
CA TYR A 21 -15.62 -14.56 4.42
C TYR A 21 -15.46 -13.06 4.73
N ASP A 22 -14.80 -12.29 3.87
CA ASP A 22 -14.56 -10.86 4.11
C ASP A 22 -15.88 -10.09 4.29
N THR A 23 -16.86 -10.43 3.46
CA THR A 23 -18.20 -9.82 3.52
C THR A 23 -18.88 -10.15 4.85
N SER A 24 -18.82 -11.41 5.31
CA SER A 24 -19.40 -11.85 6.58
C SER A 24 -18.83 -11.08 7.76
N VAL A 25 -17.52 -10.82 7.76
CA VAL A 25 -16.85 -10.05 8.82
C VAL A 25 -17.27 -8.59 8.74
N LEU A 26 -17.26 -7.97 7.55
CA LEU A 26 -17.63 -6.56 7.37
C LEU A 26 -19.07 -6.26 7.78
N ILE A 27 -20.01 -7.17 7.57
CA ILE A 27 -21.42 -6.96 7.94
C ILE A 27 -21.78 -7.45 9.35
N SER A 28 -20.84 -8.11 10.05
CA SER A 28 -21.07 -8.59 11.42
C SER A 28 -21.33 -7.44 12.41
N ASP A 29 -20.80 -6.26 12.11
CA ASP A 29 -21.01 -5.03 12.85
C ASP A 29 -21.45 -3.90 11.90
N LYS A 30 -22.53 -3.20 12.26
CA LYS A 30 -23.09 -2.12 11.43
C LYS A 30 -22.12 -0.95 11.27
N ASN A 31 -21.35 -0.62 12.31
CA ASN A 31 -20.35 0.44 12.26
C ASN A 31 -19.21 0.04 11.33
N LEU A 32 -18.74 -1.21 11.39
CA LEU A 32 -17.68 -1.71 10.50
C LEU A 32 -18.13 -1.66 9.04
N SER A 33 -19.35 -2.10 8.79
CA SER A 33 -19.95 -2.08 7.45
C SER A 33 -20.06 -0.65 6.91
N SER A 34 -20.53 0.28 7.74
CA SER A 34 -20.66 1.70 7.38
C SER A 34 -19.30 2.38 7.20
N TYR A 35 -18.30 1.96 7.98
CA TYR A 35 -16.93 2.42 7.88
C TYR A 35 -16.33 2.04 6.53
N PHE A 36 -16.40 0.77 6.14
CA PHE A 36 -15.94 0.28 4.83
C PHE A 36 -16.61 1.04 3.68
N GLU A 37 -17.93 1.18 3.72
CA GLU A 37 -18.66 1.89 2.67
C GLU A 37 -18.32 3.37 2.60
N SER A 38 -17.90 3.99 3.71
CA SER A 38 -17.43 5.37 3.72
C SER A 38 -16.05 5.50 3.08
N VAL A 39 -15.14 4.55 3.33
CA VAL A 39 -13.79 4.55 2.75
C VAL A 39 -13.80 4.30 1.24
N ILE A 40 -14.72 3.46 0.74
CA ILE A 40 -14.75 3.11 -0.70
C ILE A 40 -15.42 4.18 -1.59
N LYS A 41 -15.96 5.26 -1.00
CA LYS A 41 -16.67 6.31 -1.74
C LYS A 41 -15.81 7.02 -2.79
N SER A 42 -14.50 7.19 -2.59
CA SER A 42 -13.65 7.87 -3.59
C SER A 42 -13.53 7.17 -4.94
N LYS A 43 -13.99 5.91 -5.10
CA LYS A 43 -13.85 5.09 -6.32
C LYS A 43 -12.41 4.93 -6.87
N LYS A 44 -11.41 5.58 -6.26
CA LYS A 44 -9.99 5.45 -6.61
C LYS A 44 -9.37 4.17 -6.06
N LEU A 45 -9.99 3.60 -5.04
CA LEU A 45 -9.47 2.46 -4.31
C LEU A 45 -10.18 1.19 -4.73
N GLU A 46 -9.39 0.12 -4.87
CA GLU A 46 -9.92 -1.22 -5.13
C GLU A 46 -10.64 -1.74 -3.88
N PRO A 47 -11.94 -2.13 -3.97
CA PRO A 47 -12.73 -2.53 -2.81
C PRO A 47 -12.11 -3.66 -1.99
N LYS A 48 -11.57 -4.67 -2.67
CA LYS A 48 -10.85 -5.78 -2.02
C LYS A 48 -9.65 -5.29 -1.22
N ASN A 49 -8.92 -4.31 -1.74
CA ASN A 49 -7.75 -3.78 -1.05
C ASN A 49 -8.18 -2.98 0.20
N VAL A 50 -9.23 -2.17 0.09
CA VAL A 50 -9.83 -1.47 1.24
C VAL A 50 -10.30 -2.46 2.31
N ALA A 51 -11.01 -3.51 1.91
CA ALA A 51 -11.46 -4.56 2.82
C ALA A 51 -10.27 -5.21 3.55
N ASN A 52 -9.19 -5.57 2.84
CA ASN A 52 -7.99 -6.15 3.45
C ASN A 52 -7.36 -5.22 4.51
N TRP A 53 -7.22 -3.93 4.20
CA TRP A 53 -6.66 -2.95 5.14
C TRP A 53 -7.52 -2.78 6.39
N ILE A 54 -8.84 -2.77 6.23
CA ILE A 54 -9.77 -2.68 7.36
C ILE A 54 -9.69 -3.96 8.19
N LEU A 55 -9.88 -5.12 7.57
CA LEU A 55 -9.99 -6.41 8.26
C LEU A 55 -8.69 -6.89 8.91
N THR A 56 -7.55 -6.56 8.31
CA THR A 56 -6.24 -7.02 8.78
C THR A 56 -5.54 -5.95 9.61
N ASP A 57 -5.29 -4.78 9.01
CA ASP A 57 -4.41 -3.78 9.61
C ASP A 57 -5.14 -2.91 10.64
N LEU A 58 -6.32 -2.36 10.30
CA LEU A 58 -7.10 -1.51 11.21
C LEU A 58 -7.69 -2.32 12.38
N LEU A 59 -8.37 -3.43 12.09
CA LEU A 59 -8.93 -4.29 13.15
C LEU A 59 -7.83 -4.99 13.95
N GLY A 60 -6.67 -5.28 13.34
CA GLY A 60 -5.50 -5.75 14.07
C GLY A 60 -5.04 -4.74 15.13
N LEU A 61 -4.98 -3.45 14.79
CA LEU A 61 -4.68 -2.38 15.75
C LEU A 61 -5.78 -2.21 16.80
N ALA A 62 -7.05 -2.27 16.40
CA ALA A 62 -8.17 -2.20 17.33
C ALA A 62 -8.10 -3.32 18.38
N ASN A 63 -7.87 -4.56 17.94
CA ASN A 63 -7.72 -5.70 18.83
C ASN A 63 -6.52 -5.56 19.78
N LYS A 64 -5.36 -5.11 19.25
CA LYS A 64 -4.16 -4.87 20.06
C LYS A 64 -4.39 -3.83 21.17
N ASN A 65 -5.18 -2.80 20.88
CA ASN A 65 -5.50 -1.71 21.81
C ASN A 65 -6.81 -1.92 22.58
N ARG A 66 -7.50 -3.06 22.38
CA ARG A 66 -8.82 -3.38 22.96
C ARG A 66 -9.85 -2.28 22.70
N THR A 67 -9.84 -1.73 21.50
CA THR A 67 -10.73 -0.64 21.07
C THR A 67 -11.89 -1.21 20.25
N ALA A 68 -13.11 -0.80 20.57
CA ALA A 68 -14.29 -1.19 19.81
C ALA A 68 -14.36 -0.45 18.46
N VAL A 69 -15.09 -1.00 17.48
CA VAL A 69 -15.19 -0.44 16.12
C VAL A 69 -15.80 0.97 16.10
N ASN A 70 -16.71 1.27 17.03
CA ASN A 70 -17.32 2.60 17.17
C ASN A 70 -16.41 3.62 17.89
N GLU A 71 -15.25 3.20 18.39
CA GLU A 71 -14.29 4.03 19.13
C GLU A 71 -12.95 4.18 18.38
N LEU A 72 -12.89 3.77 17.11
CA LEU A 72 -11.67 3.85 16.33
C LEU A 72 -11.17 5.31 16.22
N PRO A 73 -9.91 5.60 16.58
CA PRO A 73 -9.36 6.96 16.50
C PRO A 73 -9.10 7.42 15.06
N ILE A 74 -9.17 6.50 14.10
CA ILE A 74 -8.92 6.74 12.68
C ILE A 74 -10.27 6.79 11.97
N THR A 75 -10.64 7.98 11.48
CA THR A 75 -11.87 8.16 10.71
C THR A 75 -11.78 7.53 9.32
N PRO A 76 -12.91 7.21 8.67
CA PRO A 76 -12.93 6.70 7.29
C PRO A 76 -12.11 7.58 6.32
N ASP A 77 -12.30 8.89 6.36
CA ASP A 77 -11.61 9.84 5.48
C ASP A 77 -10.09 9.83 5.67
N ARG A 78 -9.61 9.64 6.91
CA ARG A 78 -8.17 9.55 7.21
C ARG A 78 -7.60 8.24 6.68
N LEU A 79 -8.32 7.13 6.80
CA LEU A 79 -7.90 5.87 6.21
C LEU A 79 -7.90 5.97 4.68
N GLU A 80 -8.96 6.52 4.08
CA GLU A 80 -9.06 6.73 2.64
C GLU A 80 -7.86 7.52 2.09
N GLN A 81 -7.51 8.64 2.72
CA GLN A 81 -6.34 9.43 2.34
C GLN A 81 -5.04 8.62 2.40
N LEU A 82 -4.84 7.83 3.46
CA LEU A 82 -3.68 6.94 3.56
C LEU A 82 -3.63 5.94 2.41
N LEU A 83 -4.76 5.29 2.12
CA LEU A 83 -4.85 4.29 1.07
C LEU A 83 -4.62 4.90 -0.33
N ILE A 84 -5.06 6.14 -0.55
CA ILE A 84 -4.76 6.88 -1.78
C ILE A 84 -3.25 7.12 -1.90
N PHE A 85 -2.56 7.54 -0.84
CA PHE A 85 -1.09 7.72 -0.90
C PHE A 85 -0.34 6.41 -1.19
N VAL A 86 -0.84 5.28 -0.69
CA VAL A 86 -0.30 3.96 -1.04
C VAL A 86 -0.62 3.58 -2.49
N HIS A 87 -1.85 3.85 -2.95
CA HIS A 87 -2.29 3.57 -4.32
C HIS A 87 -1.48 4.35 -5.35
N ASP A 88 -1.34 5.65 -5.13
CA ASP A 88 -0.60 6.59 -5.99
C ASP A 88 0.92 6.37 -5.94
N GLY A 89 1.40 5.49 -5.06
CA GLY A 89 2.84 5.19 -4.92
C GLY A 89 3.63 6.33 -4.29
N ILE A 90 2.96 7.25 -3.58
CA ILE A 90 3.63 8.27 -2.75
C ILE A 90 4.35 7.60 -1.59
N ILE A 91 3.77 6.53 -1.03
CA ILE A 91 4.44 5.65 -0.07
C ILE A 91 4.22 4.19 -0.43
N SER A 92 5.16 3.33 -0.03
CA SER A 92 4.98 1.87 -0.13
C SER A 92 3.91 1.36 0.83
N ASN A 93 3.38 0.16 0.58
CA ASN A 93 2.46 -0.53 1.50
C ASN A 93 3.07 -0.66 2.91
N LYS A 94 4.36 -1.05 3.00
CA LYS A 94 5.08 -1.14 4.29
C LYS A 94 5.10 0.19 5.04
N GLN A 95 5.40 1.28 4.35
CA GLN A 95 5.35 2.63 4.93
C GLN A 95 3.93 3.01 5.33
N GLY A 96 2.92 2.66 4.52
CA GLY A 96 1.52 2.89 4.83
C GLY A 96 1.10 2.26 6.17
N LYS A 97 1.55 1.02 6.45
CA LYS A 97 1.26 0.35 7.73
C LYS A 97 1.90 1.07 8.90
N ALA A 98 3.14 1.53 8.75
CA ALA A 98 3.82 2.34 9.76
C ALA A 98 3.12 3.70 9.99
N VAL A 99 2.63 4.33 8.92
CA VAL A 99 1.83 5.56 9.02
C VAL A 99 0.51 5.30 9.73
N LEU A 100 -0.19 4.20 9.42
CA LEU A 100 -1.42 3.80 10.11
C LEU A 100 -1.22 3.65 11.63
N GLU A 101 -0.14 2.97 12.04
CA GLU A 101 0.22 2.83 13.45
C GLU A 101 0.46 4.19 14.13
N LYS A 102 1.07 5.15 13.43
CA LYS A 102 1.29 6.50 13.98
C LYS A 102 0.01 7.32 14.03
N MET A 103 -0.85 7.19 13.02
CA MET A 103 -2.18 7.80 13.02
C MET A 103 -3.05 7.27 14.16
N TRP A 104 -2.86 6.03 14.59
CA TRP A 104 -3.55 5.47 15.74
C TRP A 104 -3.16 6.16 17.05
N ASN A 105 -1.86 6.44 17.21
CA ASN A 105 -1.29 6.97 18.45
C ASN A 105 -1.24 8.51 18.49
N THR A 106 -1.67 9.18 17.42
CA THR A 106 -1.58 10.65 17.29
C THR A 106 -2.80 11.22 16.58
N SER A 107 -3.03 12.53 16.73
CA SER A 107 -4.03 13.26 15.95
C SER A 107 -3.57 13.62 14.53
N LYS A 108 -2.33 13.27 14.15
CA LYS A 108 -1.74 13.68 12.86
C LYS A 108 -2.39 12.96 11.69
N THR A 109 -2.62 13.71 10.61
CA THR A 109 -3.06 13.17 9.32
C THR A 109 -1.98 12.29 8.68
N PRO A 110 -2.34 11.40 7.74
CA PRO A 110 -1.34 10.62 6.99
C PRO A 110 -0.29 11.51 6.33
N LYS A 111 -0.72 12.64 5.74
CA LYS A 111 0.16 13.59 5.07
C LYS A 111 1.20 14.21 6.02
N GLU A 112 0.77 14.69 7.17
CA GLU A 112 1.69 15.28 8.17
C GLU A 112 2.74 14.27 8.65
N ILE A 113 2.36 13.00 8.82
CA ILE A 113 3.30 11.94 9.19
C ILE A 113 4.30 11.69 8.05
N ILE A 114 3.82 11.53 6.81
CA ILE A 114 4.65 11.31 5.62
C ILE A 114 5.67 12.45 5.44
N ASP A 115 5.21 13.70 5.51
CA ASP A 115 6.03 14.89 5.33
C ASP A 115 7.07 15.03 6.46
N SER A 116 6.65 14.85 7.71
CA SER A 116 7.56 14.98 8.87
C SER A 116 8.66 13.91 8.93
N GLU A 117 8.42 12.74 8.32
CA GLU A 117 9.38 11.64 8.28
C GLU A 117 10.19 11.58 6.98
N GLY A 118 9.81 12.38 5.98
CA GLY A 118 10.49 12.41 4.67
C GLY A 118 10.51 11.05 3.98
N ILE A 119 9.44 10.26 4.15
CA ILE A 119 9.32 8.88 3.67
C ILE A 119 8.67 8.74 2.29
N SER A 120 8.29 9.84 1.64
CA SER A 120 7.75 9.81 0.28
C SER A 120 8.71 9.13 -0.70
N GLN A 121 8.14 8.34 -1.61
CA GLN A 121 8.89 7.67 -2.66
C GLN A 121 9.24 8.65 -3.78
N GLU A 122 10.51 8.65 -4.17
CA GLU A 122 10.97 9.29 -5.39
C GLU A 122 10.42 8.50 -6.58
N SER A 123 9.71 9.20 -7.46
CA SER A 123 9.09 8.63 -8.66
C SER A 123 9.51 9.35 -9.94
N ASN A 124 10.40 10.34 -9.84
CA ASN A 124 11.02 10.99 -10.98
C ASN A 124 11.90 9.99 -11.73
N GLU A 125 11.48 9.60 -12.94
CA GLU A 125 12.21 8.62 -13.74
C GLU A 125 13.65 9.07 -14.05
N ASN A 126 13.93 10.37 -14.17
CA ASN A 126 15.29 10.85 -14.45
C ASN A 126 16.23 10.62 -13.25
N GLU A 127 15.75 10.88 -12.03
CA GLU A 127 16.55 10.64 -10.82
C GLU A 127 16.76 9.14 -10.59
N ILE A 128 15.74 8.32 -10.83
CA ILE A 128 15.87 6.86 -10.72
C ILE A 128 16.79 6.30 -11.82
N ASN A 129 16.74 6.82 -13.04
CA ASN A 129 17.65 6.42 -14.12
C ASN A 129 19.11 6.61 -13.71
N LYS A 130 19.46 7.77 -13.13
CA LYS A 130 20.83 8.03 -12.64
C LYS A 130 21.27 7.02 -11.58
N LEU A 131 20.37 6.66 -10.66
CA LEU A 131 20.66 5.64 -9.65
C LEU A 131 20.86 4.25 -10.27
N VAL A 132 20.02 3.88 -11.23
CA VAL A 132 20.13 2.62 -11.96
C VAL A 132 21.46 2.56 -12.73
N ASP A 133 21.81 3.62 -13.47
CA ASP A 133 23.07 3.70 -14.22
C ASP A 133 24.28 3.49 -13.30
N LYS A 134 24.31 4.22 -12.18
CA LYS A 134 25.36 4.07 -11.17
C LYS A 134 25.45 2.64 -10.63
N VAL A 135 24.32 1.99 -10.35
CA VAL A 135 24.31 0.59 -9.85
C VAL A 135 24.82 -0.37 -10.92
N LEU A 136 24.40 -0.23 -12.18
CA LEU A 136 24.83 -1.11 -13.26
C LEU A 136 26.33 -0.94 -13.56
N GLU A 137 26.85 0.29 -13.53
CA GLU A 137 28.28 0.58 -13.69
C GLU A 137 29.11 -0.03 -12.54
N ASN A 138 28.69 0.18 -11.29
CA ASN A 138 29.38 -0.37 -10.11
C ASN A 138 29.35 -1.90 -10.06
N HIS A 139 28.39 -2.53 -10.72
CA HIS A 139 28.20 -3.98 -10.73
C HIS A 139 28.32 -4.60 -12.13
N TYR A 140 29.16 -4.05 -13.01
CA TYR A 140 29.30 -4.48 -14.41
C TYR A 140 29.51 -6.00 -14.58
N LYS A 141 30.30 -6.65 -13.71
CA LYS A 141 30.50 -8.11 -13.74
C LYS A 141 29.19 -8.88 -13.55
N SER A 142 28.34 -8.42 -12.63
CA SER A 142 27.02 -9.00 -12.41
C SER A 142 26.10 -8.75 -13.60
N VAL A 143 26.25 -7.61 -14.30
CA VAL A 143 25.50 -7.34 -15.53
C VAL A 143 25.87 -8.36 -16.60
N GLU A 144 27.16 -8.63 -16.81
CA GLU A 144 27.61 -9.67 -17.74
C GLU A 144 27.07 -11.06 -17.38
N GLU A 145 27.11 -11.45 -16.10
CA GLU A 145 26.54 -12.72 -15.64
C GLU A 145 25.03 -12.81 -15.90
N TYR A 146 24.30 -11.70 -15.69
CA TYR A 146 22.87 -11.62 -15.97
C TYR A 146 22.59 -11.81 -17.46
N MET A 147 23.34 -11.13 -18.33
CA MET A 147 23.20 -11.27 -19.79
C MET A 147 23.49 -12.71 -20.26
N LYS A 148 24.34 -13.45 -19.54
CA LYS A 148 24.61 -14.89 -19.78
C LYS A 148 23.52 -15.83 -19.23
N GLY A 149 22.42 -15.31 -18.70
CA GLY A 149 21.26 -16.10 -18.28
C GLY A 149 21.12 -16.32 -16.77
N LYS A 150 21.93 -15.65 -15.93
CA LYS A 150 21.80 -15.72 -14.47
C LYS A 150 20.67 -14.82 -13.97
N ASP A 151 19.43 -15.12 -14.36
CA ASP A 151 18.25 -14.26 -14.19
C ASP A 151 17.96 -13.88 -12.73
N LYS A 152 18.41 -14.69 -11.76
CA LYS A 152 18.31 -14.39 -10.31
C LYS A 152 18.99 -13.08 -9.91
N LEU A 153 19.94 -12.58 -10.70
CA LEU A 153 20.61 -11.29 -10.45
C LEU A 153 19.69 -10.09 -10.64
N PHE A 154 18.54 -10.24 -11.30
CA PHE A 154 17.59 -9.13 -11.44
C PHE A 154 17.12 -8.60 -10.06
N GLY A 155 16.82 -9.50 -9.12
CA GLY A 155 16.44 -9.11 -7.76
C GLY A 155 17.57 -8.43 -6.99
N PHE A 156 18.82 -8.81 -7.27
CA PHE A 156 20.00 -8.18 -6.71
C PHE A 156 20.11 -6.71 -7.14
N PHE A 157 19.94 -6.41 -8.44
CA PHE A 157 19.98 -5.02 -8.93
C PHE A 157 18.85 -4.16 -8.34
N ILE A 158 17.64 -4.71 -8.20
CA ILE A 158 16.56 -4.00 -7.48
C ILE A 158 17.03 -3.66 -6.06
N GLY A 159 17.60 -4.64 -5.34
CA GLY A 159 18.11 -4.45 -3.98
C GLY A 159 19.15 -3.34 -3.89
N GLU A 160 20.13 -3.31 -4.80
CA GLU A 160 21.18 -2.27 -4.81
C GLU A 160 20.62 -0.88 -5.15
N VAL A 161 19.67 -0.75 -6.09
CA VAL A 161 19.02 0.55 -6.36
C VAL A 161 18.19 1.03 -5.16
N MET A 162 17.47 0.13 -4.51
CA MET A 162 16.73 0.46 -3.29
C MET A 162 17.67 0.88 -2.15
N LYS A 163 18.84 0.23 -2.02
CA LYS A 163 19.84 0.59 -1.02
C LYS A 163 20.46 1.96 -1.30
N GLU A 164 20.86 2.23 -2.54
CA GLU A 164 21.45 3.50 -2.96
C GLU A 164 20.48 4.68 -2.75
N SER A 165 19.19 4.45 -3.04
CA SER A 165 18.12 5.44 -2.79
C SER A 165 17.68 5.53 -1.32
N LYS A 166 18.31 4.78 -0.40
CA LYS A 166 17.89 4.67 1.02
C LYS A 166 16.42 4.27 1.18
N GLY A 167 15.93 3.43 0.29
CA GLY A 167 14.55 2.96 0.26
C GLY A 167 13.55 3.94 -0.35
N LYS A 168 13.99 5.10 -0.86
CA LYS A 168 13.11 6.12 -1.41
C LYS A 168 12.72 5.88 -2.87
N ALA A 169 13.54 5.22 -3.68
CA ALA A 169 13.15 5.00 -5.08
C ALA A 169 11.88 4.15 -5.17
N ASN A 170 10.95 4.54 -6.05
CA ASN A 170 9.73 3.79 -6.27
C ASN A 170 10.03 2.41 -6.89
N PRO A 171 9.72 1.29 -6.21
CA PRO A 171 10.06 -0.04 -6.70
C PRO A 171 9.45 -0.39 -8.06
N LYS A 172 8.27 0.15 -8.39
CA LYS A 172 7.62 -0.12 -9.69
C LYS A 172 8.43 0.51 -10.83
N ILE A 173 8.90 1.74 -10.62
CA ILE A 173 9.68 2.49 -11.61
C ILE A 173 11.10 1.90 -11.72
N VAL A 174 11.72 1.57 -10.58
CA VAL A 174 13.01 0.85 -10.57
C VAL A 174 12.92 -0.45 -11.36
N ASN A 175 11.86 -1.24 -11.15
CA ASN A 175 11.66 -2.50 -11.87
C ASN A 175 11.49 -2.25 -13.38
N LYS A 176 10.68 -1.26 -13.77
CA LYS A 176 10.49 -0.87 -15.17
C LYS A 176 11.82 -0.48 -15.83
N ILE A 177 12.55 0.46 -15.24
CA ILE A 177 13.82 0.97 -15.79
C ILE A 177 14.87 -0.16 -15.87
N LEU A 178 15.03 -0.97 -14.82
CA LEU A 178 15.97 -2.09 -14.84
C LEU A 178 15.60 -3.11 -15.92
N ARG A 179 14.31 -3.41 -16.12
CA ARG A 179 13.88 -4.30 -17.21
C ARG A 179 14.22 -3.73 -18.57
N GLU A 180 14.10 -2.42 -18.77
CA GLU A 180 14.44 -1.75 -20.03
C GLU A 180 15.95 -1.75 -20.28
N ARG A 181 16.76 -1.46 -19.26
CA ARG A 181 18.24 -1.44 -19.37
C ARG A 181 18.87 -2.83 -19.51
N LEU A 182 18.25 -3.84 -18.91
CA LEU A 182 18.72 -5.22 -18.92
C LEU A 182 17.93 -6.10 -19.90
N LYS A 183 17.30 -5.52 -20.93
CA LYS A 183 16.73 -6.33 -22.02
C LYS A 183 17.85 -7.11 -22.70
N LYS A 184 17.63 -8.41 -22.85
CA LYS A 184 18.44 -9.30 -23.71
C LYS A 184 18.12 -9.03 -25.17
#